data_AF-A0A6H9LLP6-F1
#
_entry.id   AF-A0A6H9LLP6-F1
#
_cell.length_a   1.000
_cell.length_b   1.000
_cell.length_c   1.000
_cell.angle_alpha   90.00
_cell.angle_beta   90.00
_cell.angle_gamma   90.00
#
_symmetry.space_group_name_H-M   'P 1'
#
loop_
_entity.id
_entity.type
_entity.pdbx_description
1 polymer ?
#
loop_
_entity_poly.entity_id
_entity_poly.type
_entity_poly.pdbx_seq_one_letter_code
_entity_poly.pdbx_strand_id
1 'polypeptide(L)'
;MIAIVSNADDTDQLPNSDIGIIDETQIFEDTTLPLPCCKFIRGNVDNDPGDDIDINDLLYLVAYCYKGGPAPECMPEADVDGSGAIESAVDIEYLINYMFNGGPAPLVCPK
;
A
#
# COMPACT_ATOMS: atom_id res chain seq x y z
N MET A 1 2.87 37.82 -29.46
CA MET A 1 1.69 38.47 -28.84
C MET A 1 1.38 37.65 -27.60
N ILE A 2 1.60 38.22 -26.42
CA ILE A 2 1.46 37.53 -25.14
C ILE A 2 -0.02 37.58 -24.74
N ALA A 3 -0.57 36.46 -24.28
CA ALA A 3 -1.79 36.47 -23.48
C ALA A 3 -1.49 35.73 -22.16
N ILE A 4 -1.44 36.51 -21.08
CA ILE A 4 -1.51 36.02 -19.71
C ILE A 4 -3.00 35.96 -19.38
N VAL A 5 -3.48 34.87 -18.80
CA VAL A 5 -4.75 34.90 -18.05
C VAL A 5 -4.49 34.34 -16.67
N SER A 6 -4.82 35.15 -15.68
CA SER A 6 -4.59 34.95 -14.25
C SER A 6 -5.59 33.98 -13.62
N ASN A 7 -5.09 33.25 -12.64
CA ASN A 7 -5.70 32.60 -11.47
C ASN A 7 -7.24 32.62 -11.32
N ALA A 8 -7.80 31.44 -11.10
CA ALA A 8 -8.87 31.24 -10.12
C ALA A 8 -8.65 29.91 -9.38
N ASP A 9 -8.96 29.97 -8.09
CA ASP A 9 -8.83 29.01 -7.02
C ASP A 9 -10.06 28.09 -6.95
N ASP A 10 -9.82 26.87 -6.48
CA ASP A 10 -10.76 25.91 -5.85
C ASP A 10 -11.73 24.99 -6.65
N THR A 11 -11.77 23.74 -6.15
CA THR A 11 -12.80 22.69 -6.20
C THR A 11 -13.13 21.88 -7.48
N ASP A 12 -12.80 20.58 -7.36
CA ASP A 12 -13.65 19.41 -7.64
C ASP A 12 -14.18 19.18 -9.07
N GLN A 13 -13.40 18.45 -9.88
CA GLN A 13 -13.99 17.54 -10.86
C GLN A 13 -12.99 16.46 -11.27
N LEU A 14 -13.20 15.22 -10.81
CA LEU A 14 -12.71 14.03 -11.51
C LEU A 14 -13.75 13.68 -12.59
N PRO A 15 -13.46 13.87 -13.88
CA PRO A 15 -14.31 13.35 -14.92
C PRO A 15 -13.84 11.92 -15.24
N ASN A 16 -14.79 10.99 -15.14
CA ASN A 16 -15.07 9.94 -16.14
C ASN A 16 -15.02 8.51 -15.61
N SER A 17 -16.23 8.03 -15.29
CA SER A 17 -16.69 6.72 -15.71
C SER A 17 -16.46 6.53 -17.21
N ASP A 18 -15.61 5.58 -17.60
CA ASP A 18 -15.71 4.96 -18.91
C ASP A 18 -15.35 3.47 -18.77
N ILE A 19 -16.40 2.65 -18.58
CA ILE A 19 -16.33 1.23 -18.90
C ILE A 19 -16.44 1.14 -20.43
N GLY A 20 -15.29 0.99 -21.09
CA GLY A 20 -15.22 0.65 -22.51
C GLY A 20 -14.70 -0.78 -22.67
N ILE A 21 -15.58 -1.71 -23.05
CA ILE A 21 -15.17 -3.01 -23.60
C ILE A 21 -14.47 -2.76 -24.94
N ILE A 22 -13.25 -3.26 -25.13
CA ILE A 22 -12.56 -3.22 -26.42
C ILE A 22 -12.42 -4.62 -27.02
N ASP A 23 -12.70 -4.62 -28.33
CA ASP A 23 -12.46 -5.59 -29.40
C ASP A 23 -11.34 -6.63 -29.16
N GLU A 24 -11.54 -7.85 -29.67
CA GLU A 24 -10.90 -9.14 -29.36
C GLU A 24 -9.37 -9.25 -29.62
N THR A 25 -8.60 -8.16 -29.68
CA THR A 25 -7.16 -8.23 -29.98
C THR A 25 -6.23 -7.39 -29.13
N GLN A 26 -6.68 -6.70 -28.08
CA GLN A 26 -5.76 -6.05 -27.16
C GLN A 26 -6.17 -6.35 -25.72
N ILE A 27 -5.54 -7.36 -25.12
CA ILE A 27 -5.41 -7.43 -23.67
C ILE A 27 -4.59 -6.19 -23.30
N PHE A 28 -5.27 -5.08 -23.00
CA PHE A 28 -4.64 -3.94 -22.36
C PHE A 28 -4.29 -4.41 -20.95
N GLU A 29 -3.08 -4.95 -20.81
CA GLU A 29 -2.38 -4.76 -19.55
C GLU A 29 -2.30 -3.24 -19.37
N ASP A 30 -3.09 -2.71 -18.44
CA ASP A 30 -2.90 -1.36 -17.93
C ASP A 30 -1.55 -1.32 -17.21
N THR A 31 -0.49 -1.14 -17.99
CA THR A 31 0.89 -1.12 -17.52
C THR A 31 1.33 0.29 -17.09
N THR A 32 0.41 1.18 -16.70
CA THR A 32 0.76 2.58 -16.37
C THR A 32 0.61 2.96 -14.91
N LEU A 33 -0.01 2.13 -14.08
CA LEU A 33 0.12 2.26 -12.63
C LEU A 33 1.36 1.47 -12.19
N PRO A 34 2.33 2.07 -11.46
CA PRO A 34 3.38 1.29 -10.84
C PRO A 34 2.68 0.21 -10.01
N LEU A 35 2.96 -1.06 -10.32
CA LEU A 35 2.40 -2.19 -9.58
C LEU A 35 2.61 -1.86 -8.09
N PRO A 36 1.55 -1.85 -7.26
CA PRO A 36 1.73 -1.58 -5.85
C PRO A 36 2.80 -2.55 -5.34
N CYS A 37 3.78 -2.00 -4.61
CA CYS A 37 4.88 -2.80 -4.09
C CYS A 37 4.36 -3.99 -3.26
N CYS A 38 3.16 -3.83 -2.69
CA CYS A 38 2.36 -4.83 -2.02
C CYS A 38 1.52 -5.60 -3.05
N LYS A 39 1.72 -6.92 -3.15
CA LYS A 39 1.16 -7.73 -4.26
C LYS A 39 -0.03 -8.60 -3.87
N PHE A 40 -0.09 -9.11 -2.65
CA PHE A 40 -1.12 -10.07 -2.24
C PHE A 40 -1.79 -9.68 -0.93
N ILE A 41 -1.07 -9.83 0.17
CA ILE A 41 -1.50 -9.49 1.52
C ILE A 41 -0.43 -8.62 2.14
N ARG A 42 -0.83 -7.76 3.07
CA ARG A 42 0.11 -6.95 3.82
C ARG A 42 0.88 -7.81 4.82
N GLY A 43 2.00 -7.28 5.28
CA GLY A 43 2.75 -7.77 6.43
C GLY A 43 4.15 -8.26 6.09
N ASN A 44 4.57 -8.25 4.82
CA ASN A 44 5.97 -8.43 4.40
C ASN A 44 6.70 -7.07 4.49
N VAL A 45 6.93 -6.63 5.72
CA VAL A 45 7.46 -5.29 6.03
C VAL A 45 8.93 -5.17 5.69
N ASP A 46 9.69 -6.27 5.80
CA ASP A 46 11.12 -6.28 5.49
C ASP A 46 11.43 -6.55 3.99
N ASN A 47 10.40 -6.71 3.17
CA ASN A 47 10.46 -6.96 1.73
C ASN A 47 11.26 -8.23 1.39
N ASP A 48 11.03 -9.28 2.17
CA ASP A 48 11.56 -10.61 1.89
C ASP A 48 11.00 -11.11 0.53
N PRO A 49 11.82 -11.83 -0.26
CA PRO A 49 11.40 -12.29 -1.60
C PRO A 49 10.39 -13.45 -1.57
N GLY A 50 10.18 -14.10 -0.41
CA GLY A 50 9.19 -15.13 -0.19
C GLY A 50 7.77 -14.59 -0.02
N ASP A 51 7.63 -13.32 0.37
CA ASP A 51 6.36 -12.69 0.71
C ASP A 51 5.67 -13.38 1.90
N ASP A 52 6.49 -13.85 2.84
CA ASP A 52 6.09 -14.63 4.00
C ASP A 52 5.99 -13.69 5.21
N ILE A 53 4.84 -13.68 5.88
CA ILE A 53 4.68 -12.93 7.14
C ILE A 53 5.35 -13.70 8.28
N ASP A 54 6.50 -13.23 8.75
CA ASP A 54 7.28 -13.86 9.80
C ASP A 54 7.78 -12.90 10.89
N ILE A 55 8.69 -13.37 11.75
CA ILE A 55 9.19 -12.61 12.89
C ILE A 55 10.08 -11.42 12.48
N ASN A 56 10.70 -11.49 11.30
CA ASN A 56 11.55 -10.44 10.78
C ASN A 56 10.72 -9.21 10.41
N ASP A 57 9.52 -9.38 9.86
CA ASP A 57 8.57 -8.28 9.60
C ASP A 57 8.21 -7.51 10.87
N LEU A 58 7.86 -8.25 11.92
CA LEU A 58 7.53 -7.68 13.22
C LEU A 58 8.72 -6.91 13.79
N LEU A 59 9.93 -7.49 13.72
CA LEU A 59 11.14 -6.83 14.21
C LEU A 59 11.51 -5.60 13.38
N TYR A 60 11.31 -5.65 12.07
CA TYR A 60 11.53 -4.53 11.16
C TYR A 60 10.57 -3.38 11.47
N LEU A 61 9.27 -3.68 11.59
CA LEU A 61 8.25 -2.69 11.91
C LEU A 61 8.50 -2.03 13.27
N VAL A 62 8.89 -2.80 14.29
CA VAL A 62 9.31 -2.27 15.60
C VAL A 62 10.54 -1.38 15.46
N ALA A 63 11.53 -1.77 14.65
CA ALA A 63 12.74 -0.99 14.45
C ALA A 63 12.45 0.35 13.78
N TYR A 64 11.64 0.36 12.73
CA TYR A 64 11.18 1.56 12.04
C TYR A 64 10.41 2.50 13.00
N CYS A 65 9.40 1.98 13.68
CA CYS A 65 8.51 2.79 14.51
C CYS A 65 9.16 3.35 15.79
N TYR A 66 10.05 2.58 16.44
CA TYR A 66 10.51 2.92 17.80
C TYR A 66 12.02 2.99 17.99
N LYS A 67 12.82 2.55 17.02
CA LYS A 67 14.29 2.47 17.17
C LYS A 67 15.06 3.30 16.15
N GLY A 68 14.37 4.08 15.32
CA GLY A 68 15.00 4.87 14.24
C GLY A 68 15.59 3.98 13.14
N GLY A 69 14.99 2.81 12.93
CA GLY A 69 15.33 1.92 11.82
C GLY A 69 14.95 2.51 10.46
N PRO A 70 15.37 1.85 9.36
CA PRO A 70 15.01 2.27 8.01
C PRO A 70 13.49 2.24 7.78
N ALA A 71 13.00 3.09 6.90
CA ALA A 71 11.63 3.02 6.43
C ALA A 71 11.38 1.74 5.61
N PRO A 72 10.17 1.14 5.68
CA PRO A 72 9.80 0.04 4.80
C PRO A 72 9.88 0.46 3.33
N GLU A 73 10.42 -0.42 2.47
CA GLU A 73 10.45 -0.16 1.02
C GLU A 73 9.03 -0.07 0.46
N CYS A 74 8.11 -0.83 1.07
CA CYS A 74 6.69 -0.80 0.76
C CYS A 74 5.87 -0.33 1.96
N MET A 75 5.48 0.94 1.97
CA MET A 75 4.64 1.49 3.04
C MET A 75 3.29 0.76 3.22
N PRO A 76 2.58 0.33 2.14
CA PRO A 76 1.37 -0.48 2.30
C PRO A 76 1.56 -1.80 3.04
N GLU A 77 2.74 -2.43 2.99
CA GLU A 77 3.03 -3.67 3.74
C GLU A 77 3.07 -3.41 5.26
N ALA A 78 3.45 -2.19 5.66
CA ALA A 78 3.59 -1.79 7.06
C ALA A 78 2.32 -1.21 7.69
N ASP A 79 1.34 -0.81 6.88
CA ASP A 79 -0.04 -0.46 7.27
C ASP A 79 -0.86 -1.76 7.37
N VAL A 80 -0.43 -2.68 8.23
CA VAL A 80 -0.88 -4.09 8.30
C VAL A 80 -2.40 -4.19 8.50
N ASP A 81 -2.98 -3.26 9.25
CA ASP A 81 -4.42 -3.17 9.49
C ASP A 81 -5.22 -2.45 8.39
N GLY A 82 -4.53 -1.94 7.36
CA GLY A 82 -5.10 -1.30 6.19
C GLY A 82 -5.86 0.00 6.48
N SER A 83 -5.55 0.68 7.59
CA SER A 83 -6.16 1.95 7.98
C SER A 83 -5.82 3.10 7.01
N GLY A 84 -4.77 2.94 6.20
CA GLY A 84 -4.23 3.96 5.31
C GLY A 84 -3.12 4.81 5.94
N ALA A 85 -2.68 4.45 7.15
CA ALA A 85 -1.55 5.07 7.82
C ALA A 85 -0.84 4.03 8.70
N ILE A 86 0.48 4.16 8.84
CA ILE A 86 1.21 3.31 9.80
C ILE A 86 0.94 3.86 11.20
N GLU A 87 0.08 3.18 11.94
CA GLU A 87 -0.20 3.41 13.34
C GLU A 87 0.63 2.43 14.18
N SER A 88 1.83 2.87 14.57
CA SER A 88 2.89 2.01 15.13
C SER A 88 2.44 0.96 16.15
N ALA A 89 1.54 1.29 17.08
CA ALA A 89 1.08 0.32 18.08
C ALA A 89 0.05 -0.68 17.51
N VAL A 90 -0.81 -0.23 16.59
CA VAL A 90 -1.91 -1.01 16.03
C VAL A 90 -1.38 -2.03 15.02
N ASP A 91 -0.52 -1.61 14.08
CA ASP A 91 0.06 -2.51 13.08
C ASP A 91 0.94 -3.60 13.72
N ILE A 92 1.70 -3.23 14.77
CA ILE A 92 2.53 -4.17 15.53
C ILE A 92 1.66 -5.15 16.32
N GLU A 93 0.61 -4.67 16.99
CA GLU A 93 -0.35 -5.53 17.68
C GLU A 93 -1.04 -6.48 16.70
N TYR A 94 -1.35 -6.02 15.48
CA TYR A 94 -1.97 -6.83 14.44
C TYR A 94 -1.09 -8.02 14.06
N LEU A 95 0.21 -7.78 13.75
CA LEU A 95 1.15 -8.86 13.45
C LEU A 95 1.30 -9.84 14.61
N ILE A 96 1.45 -9.34 15.85
CA ILE A 96 1.53 -10.20 17.04
C ILE A 96 0.30 -11.10 17.15
N ASN A 97 -0.90 -10.52 16.96
CA ASN A 97 -2.15 -11.26 17.07
C ASN A 97 -2.28 -12.31 15.97
N TYR A 98 -1.96 -11.98 14.72
CA TYR A 98 -1.96 -12.91 13.60
C TYR A 98 -0.99 -14.08 13.84
N MET A 99 0.26 -13.77 14.20
CA MET A 99 1.33 -14.77 14.32
C MET A 99 1.19 -15.70 15.52
N PHE A 100 0.74 -15.17 16.68
CA PHE A 100 0.84 -15.89 17.95
C PHE A 100 -0.50 -16.18 18.61
N ASN A 101 -1.54 -15.39 18.32
CA ASN A 101 -2.82 -15.47 19.03
C ASN A 101 -3.96 -16.01 18.17
N GLY A 102 -3.69 -16.42 16.92
CA GLY A 102 -4.71 -16.90 15.99
C GLY A 102 -5.65 -15.79 15.52
N GLY A 103 -5.16 -14.56 15.46
CA GLY A 103 -5.86 -13.41 14.91
C GLY A 103 -6.13 -13.53 13.41
N PRO A 104 -6.91 -12.60 12.84
CA PRO A 104 -7.16 -12.57 11.40
C PRO A 104 -5.86 -12.38 10.61
N ALA A 105 -5.81 -12.93 9.40
CA ALA A 105 -4.75 -12.62 8.45
C ALA A 105 -4.79 -11.12 8.07
N PRO A 106 -3.64 -10.49 7.79
CA PRO A 106 -3.60 -9.13 7.31
C PRO A 106 -4.44 -8.89 6.06
N LEU A 107 -4.80 -7.63 5.85
CA LEU A 107 -5.67 -7.24 4.73
C LEU A 107 -4.96 -7.35 3.38
N VAL A 108 -5.75 -7.63 2.35
CA VAL A 108 -5.29 -7.68 0.96
C VAL A 108 -4.77 -6.32 0.50
N CYS A 109 -3.67 -6.34 -0.25
CA CYS A 109 -3.04 -5.12 -0.76
C CYS A 109 -4.02 -4.26 -1.58
N PRO A 110 -3.91 -2.92 -1.52
CA PRO A 110 -4.65 -2.04 -2.41
C PRO A 110 -4.26 -2.34 -3.87
N LYS A 111 -5.23 -2.23 -4.78
CA LYS A 111 -5.04 -2.40 -6.23
C LYS A 111 -4.79 -1.06 -6.91
#